data_AF-A2F383-F1
#
_entry.id   AF-A2F383-F1
#
_cell.length_a   1.000
_cell.length_b   1.000
_cell.length_c   1.000
_cell.angle_alpha   90.00
_cell.angle_beta   90.00
_cell.angle_gamma   90.00
#
_symmetry.space_group_name_H-M   'P 1'
#
loop_
_entity.id
_entity.type
_entity.pdbx_description
1 polymer ?
#
loop_
_entity_poly.entity_id
_entity_poly.type
_entity_poly.pdbx_seq_one_letter_code
_entity_poly.pdbx_strand_id
1 'polypeptide(L)'
;MSHGLSIDTDYIANNIQTYIDDGIFFDTFEEDIISETLAKTSLNSQNFITLLTQGKLKYSSYKLFNCVRKCSICIGSFDEAIQILESYKSYFKLESANGLIEYLKQFRSEHVSDSNEVTKLQTKIEKLETNLQKIKDENHQYKNEISSKNKENIQLNRSINKFQEITKLLNTDDFESAYKFLKELST
;
A
#
# COMPACT_ATOMS: atom_id res chain seq x y z
N MET A 1 -48.55 -41.11 12.42
CA MET A 1 -47.37 -40.90 11.53
C MET A 1 -47.33 -39.43 11.16
N SER A 2 -46.77 -38.57 12.02
CA SER A 2 -46.61 -37.15 11.69
C SER A 2 -45.49 -37.04 10.66
N HIS A 3 -45.82 -36.51 9.48
CA HIS A 3 -44.80 -36.12 8.51
C HIS A 3 -44.02 -34.97 9.16
N GLY A 4 -42.86 -35.28 9.73
CA GLY A 4 -41.98 -34.26 10.31
C GLY A 4 -41.60 -33.30 9.20
N LEU A 5 -41.88 -32.00 9.40
CA LEU A 5 -41.34 -30.94 8.56
C LEU A 5 -39.83 -31.14 8.49
N SER A 6 -39.31 -31.50 7.31
CA SER A 6 -37.88 -31.55 7.07
C SER A 6 -37.34 -30.13 7.21
N ILE A 7 -36.54 -29.90 8.24
CA ILE A 7 -35.87 -28.61 8.45
C ILE A 7 -34.87 -28.43 7.30
N ASP A 8 -35.01 -27.33 6.56
CA ASP A 8 -34.11 -26.99 5.46
C ASP A 8 -32.89 -26.23 6.00
N THR A 9 -31.80 -26.95 6.23
CA THR A 9 -30.55 -26.39 6.73
C THR A 9 -29.82 -25.51 5.70
N ASP A 10 -30.11 -25.66 4.40
CA ASP A 10 -29.57 -24.77 3.36
C ASP A 10 -30.24 -23.40 3.44
N TYR A 11 -31.57 -23.38 3.63
CA TYR A 11 -32.31 -22.14 3.86
C TYR A 11 -31.81 -21.42 5.11
N ILE A 12 -31.61 -22.14 6.22
CA ILE A 12 -31.12 -21.52 7.47
C ILE A 12 -29.71 -20.96 7.27
N ALA A 13 -28.80 -21.71 6.61
CA ALA A 13 -27.42 -21.26 6.40
C ALA A 13 -27.36 -19.97 5.57
N ASN A 14 -28.19 -19.87 4.52
CA ASN A 14 -28.29 -18.67 3.68
C ASN A 14 -28.86 -17.43 4.42
N ASN A 15 -29.58 -17.66 5.53
CA ASN A 15 -30.21 -16.61 6.34
C ASN A 15 -29.62 -16.52 7.76
N ILE A 16 -28.44 -17.12 8.00
CA ILE A 16 -27.81 -17.22 9.32
C ILE A 16 -27.64 -15.86 10.01
N GLN A 17 -27.38 -14.81 9.24
CA GLN A 17 -27.14 -13.46 9.77
C GLN A 17 -28.33 -12.97 10.58
N THR A 18 -29.55 -13.15 10.10
CA THR A 18 -30.77 -12.74 10.80
C THR A 18 -30.89 -13.42 12.16
N TYR A 19 -30.62 -14.73 12.23
CA TYR A 19 -30.67 -15.47 13.49
C TYR A 19 -29.58 -15.06 14.49
N ILE A 20 -28.39 -14.68 13.99
CA ILE A 20 -27.29 -14.15 14.81
C ILE A 20 -27.63 -12.75 15.31
N ASP A 21 -28.14 -11.87 14.45
CA ASP A 21 -28.49 -10.49 14.79
C ASP A 21 -29.61 -10.44 15.84
N ASP A 22 -30.62 -11.30 15.68
CA ASP A 22 -31.73 -11.43 16.64
C ASP A 22 -31.32 -12.19 17.92
N GLY A 23 -30.16 -12.85 17.91
CA GLY A 23 -29.64 -13.62 19.05
C GLY A 23 -30.42 -14.90 19.38
N ILE A 24 -31.25 -15.38 18.45
CA ILE A 24 -32.17 -16.51 18.66
C ILE A 24 -31.66 -17.82 18.08
N PHE A 25 -30.50 -17.85 17.41
CA PHE A 25 -30.03 -19.02 16.66
C PHE A 25 -29.96 -20.29 17.52
N PHE A 26 -29.31 -20.21 18.68
CA PHE A 26 -29.20 -21.35 19.60
C PHE A 26 -30.50 -21.68 20.34
N ASP A 27 -31.47 -20.75 20.35
CA ASP A 27 -32.80 -20.93 20.96
C ASP A 27 -33.83 -21.54 20.04
N THR A 28 -33.64 -21.35 18.73
CA THR A 28 -34.56 -21.83 17.70
C THR A 28 -34.26 -23.28 17.30
N PHE A 29 -32.98 -23.66 17.27
CA PHE A 29 -32.55 -24.92 16.64
C PHE A 29 -31.90 -25.89 17.63
N GLU A 30 -32.06 -27.19 17.36
CA GLU A 30 -31.40 -28.27 18.09
C GLU A 30 -29.93 -28.45 17.64
N GLU A 31 -29.13 -29.15 18.46
CA GLU A 31 -27.67 -29.31 18.28
C GLU A 31 -27.28 -29.84 16.88
N ASP A 32 -28.00 -30.84 16.37
CA ASP A 32 -27.72 -31.44 15.06
C ASP A 32 -28.00 -30.46 13.92
N ILE A 33 -29.12 -29.74 13.99
CA ILE A 33 -29.50 -28.70 13.01
C ILE A 33 -28.51 -27.54 13.04
N ILE A 34 -28.07 -27.11 14.23
CA ILE A 34 -27.05 -26.08 14.41
C ILE A 34 -25.74 -26.51 13.72
N SER A 35 -25.26 -27.72 14.01
CA SER A 35 -23.98 -28.20 13.47
C SER A 35 -24.02 -28.35 11.96
N GLU A 36 -25.12 -28.86 11.41
CA GLU A 36 -25.30 -29.00 9.96
C GLU A 36 -25.39 -27.64 9.25
N THR A 37 -26.16 -26.71 9.82
CA THR A 37 -26.28 -25.33 9.28
C THR A 37 -24.93 -24.63 9.28
N LEU A 38 -24.18 -24.69 10.39
CA LEU A 38 -22.88 -24.04 10.50
C LEU A 38 -21.83 -24.66 9.57
N ALA A 39 -21.89 -25.97 9.31
CA ALA A 39 -21.01 -26.63 8.35
C ALA A 39 -21.18 -26.10 6.90
N LYS A 40 -22.32 -25.49 6.59
CA LYS A 40 -22.66 -24.90 5.29
C LYS A 40 -22.44 -23.38 5.25
N THR A 41 -22.04 -22.80 6.38
CA THR A 41 -21.95 -21.36 6.57
C THR A 41 -20.50 -20.89 6.57
N SER A 42 -20.26 -19.70 6.01
CA SER A 42 -19.01 -18.96 6.19
C SER A 42 -19.29 -17.63 6.87
N LEU A 43 -18.73 -17.42 8.06
CA LEU A 43 -18.93 -16.21 8.86
C LEU A 43 -17.67 -15.33 8.85
N ASN A 44 -17.85 -14.01 8.93
CA ASN A 44 -16.73 -13.15 9.29
C ASN A 44 -16.39 -13.30 10.79
N SER A 45 -15.21 -12.82 11.17
CA SER A 45 -14.67 -12.93 12.53
C SER A 45 -15.62 -12.39 13.60
N GLN A 46 -16.25 -11.24 13.36
CA GLN A 46 -17.15 -10.60 14.32
C GLN A 46 -18.43 -11.41 14.55
N ASN A 47 -19.09 -11.85 13.48
CA ASN A 47 -20.30 -12.67 13.56
C ASN A 47 -20.03 -14.00 14.24
N PHE A 48 -18.88 -14.62 13.95
CA PHE A 48 -18.50 -15.86 14.60
C PHE A 48 -18.29 -15.66 16.11
N ILE A 49 -17.64 -14.59 16.55
CA ILE A 49 -17.47 -14.28 17.99
C ILE A 49 -18.81 -13.96 18.67
N THR A 50 -19.70 -13.23 17.99
CA THR A 50 -21.08 -12.99 18.46
C THR A 50 -21.83 -14.31 18.66
N LEU A 51 -21.76 -15.22 17.67
CA LEU A 51 -22.32 -16.56 17.75
C LEU A 51 -21.75 -17.34 18.95
N LEU A 52 -20.43 -17.35 19.16
CA LEU A 52 -19.83 -18.01 20.33
C LEU A 52 -20.32 -17.43 21.65
N THR A 53 -20.52 -16.11 21.71
CA THR A 53 -21.02 -15.42 22.91
C THR A 53 -22.44 -15.86 23.25
N GLN A 54 -23.32 -15.92 22.25
CA GLN A 54 -24.69 -16.41 22.41
C GLN A 54 -24.69 -17.89 22.83
N GLY A 55 -23.92 -18.73 22.14
CA GLY A 55 -23.85 -20.15 22.41
C GLY A 55 -23.30 -20.50 23.80
N LYS A 56 -22.37 -19.71 24.33
CA LYS A 56 -21.79 -19.89 25.68
C LYS A 56 -22.83 -19.77 26.79
N LEU A 57 -23.88 -18.97 26.59
CA LEU A 57 -24.96 -18.82 27.57
C LEU A 57 -25.80 -20.09 27.70
N LYS A 58 -25.83 -20.93 26.65
CA LYS A 58 -26.69 -22.12 26.56
C LYS A 58 -25.94 -23.44 26.68
N TYR A 59 -24.72 -23.51 26.16
CA TYR A 59 -23.95 -24.74 26.03
C TYR A 59 -22.66 -24.69 26.84
N SER A 60 -22.24 -25.85 27.34
CA SER A 60 -20.88 -26.02 27.86
C SER A 60 -19.86 -25.85 26.74
N SER A 61 -18.62 -25.50 27.09
CA SER A 61 -17.51 -25.34 26.13
C SER A 61 -17.38 -26.52 25.15
N TYR A 62 -17.52 -27.76 25.64
CA TYR A 62 -17.43 -28.97 24.82
C TYR A 62 -18.60 -29.08 23.82
N LYS A 63 -19.83 -28.86 24.27
CA LYS A 63 -21.01 -28.90 23.41
C LYS A 63 -20.96 -27.79 22.36
N LEU A 64 -20.64 -26.56 22.78
CA LEU A 64 -20.50 -25.43 21.87
C LEU A 64 -19.43 -25.68 20.80
N PHE A 65 -18.29 -26.26 21.19
CA PHE A 65 -17.25 -26.64 20.25
C PHE A 65 -17.76 -27.63 19.19
N ASN A 66 -18.51 -28.65 19.60
CA ASN A 66 -19.08 -29.62 18.65
C ASN A 66 -20.08 -29.00 17.68
N CYS A 67 -20.87 -28.03 18.12
CA CYS A 67 -21.77 -27.26 17.25
C CYS A 67 -20.99 -26.49 16.17
N VAL A 68 -19.96 -25.76 16.57
CA VAL A 68 -19.36 -24.70 15.74
C VAL A 68 -18.09 -25.11 14.98
N ARG A 69 -17.45 -26.23 15.34
CA ARG A 69 -16.14 -26.65 14.78
C ARG A 69 -16.07 -26.86 13.27
N LYS A 70 -17.22 -26.96 12.59
CA LYS A 70 -17.32 -27.12 11.13
C LYS A 70 -17.59 -25.81 10.39
N CYS A 71 -17.83 -24.72 11.12
CA CYS A 71 -18.09 -23.41 10.53
C CYS A 71 -16.84 -22.87 9.86
N SER A 72 -16.97 -22.40 8.61
CA SER A 72 -15.91 -21.68 7.93
C SER A 72 -15.85 -20.25 8.44
N ILE A 73 -14.64 -19.70 8.60
CA ILE A 73 -14.42 -18.33 9.07
C ILE A 73 -13.60 -17.57 8.03
N CYS A 74 -14.16 -16.47 7.53
CA CYS A 74 -13.47 -15.53 6.66
C CYS A 74 -12.59 -14.61 7.52
N ILE A 75 -11.27 -14.78 7.40
CA ILE A 75 -10.27 -13.97 8.12
C ILE A 75 -9.71 -12.90 7.19
N GLY A 76 -9.94 -11.63 7.51
CA GLY A 76 -9.50 -10.48 6.70
C GLY A 76 -8.12 -9.94 7.05
N SER A 77 -7.59 -10.27 8.24
CA SER A 77 -6.33 -9.73 8.72
C SER A 77 -5.62 -10.65 9.70
N PHE A 78 -4.33 -10.38 9.95
CA PHE A 78 -3.54 -11.08 10.95
C PHE A 78 -4.12 -10.91 12.37
N ASP A 79 -4.71 -9.75 12.65
CA ASP A 79 -5.32 -9.44 13.95
C ASP A 79 -6.60 -10.22 14.18
N GLU A 80 -7.42 -10.34 13.14
CA GLU A 80 -8.60 -11.20 13.18
C GLU A 80 -8.22 -12.67 13.43
N ALA A 81 -7.14 -13.16 12.83
CA ALA A 81 -6.66 -14.52 13.07
C ALA A 81 -6.31 -14.74 14.56
N ILE A 82 -5.57 -13.79 15.17
CA ILE A 82 -5.26 -13.83 16.59
C ILE A 82 -6.54 -13.78 17.43
N GLN A 83 -7.46 -12.87 17.11
CA GLN A 83 -8.72 -12.71 17.85
C GLN A 83 -9.57 -13.99 17.84
N ILE A 84 -9.60 -14.70 16.71
CA ILE A 84 -10.31 -15.98 16.60
C ILE A 84 -9.62 -17.07 17.45
N LEU A 85 -8.29 -17.16 17.44
CA LEU A 85 -7.56 -18.09 18.31
C LEU A 85 -7.79 -17.77 19.80
N GLU A 86 -7.81 -16.50 20.18
CA GLU A 86 -8.15 -16.07 21.54
C GLU A 86 -9.58 -16.44 21.92
N SER A 87 -10.52 -16.31 20.97
CA SER A 87 -11.90 -16.77 21.16
C SER A 87 -11.92 -18.29 21.42
N TYR A 88 -11.20 -19.09 20.62
CA TYR A 88 -11.13 -20.53 20.83
C TYR A 88 -10.57 -20.89 22.20
N LYS A 89 -9.51 -20.20 22.64
CA LYS A 89 -8.98 -20.37 24.00
C LYS A 89 -10.05 -20.05 25.05
N SER A 90 -10.72 -18.91 24.95
CA SER A 90 -11.69 -18.41 25.94
C SER A 90 -12.99 -19.24 26.01
N TYR A 91 -13.57 -19.56 24.86
CA TYR A 91 -14.86 -20.25 24.77
C TYR A 91 -14.72 -21.77 24.89
N PHE A 92 -13.62 -22.36 24.42
CA PHE A 92 -13.42 -23.81 24.39
C PHE A 92 -12.38 -24.33 25.39
N LYS A 93 -11.76 -23.45 26.19
CA LYS A 93 -10.74 -23.80 27.19
C LYS A 93 -9.51 -24.49 26.59
N LEU A 94 -9.13 -24.09 25.37
CA LEU A 94 -7.97 -24.63 24.65
C LEU A 94 -6.68 -23.94 25.12
N GLU A 95 -6.31 -24.16 26.38
CA GLU A 95 -5.14 -23.51 26.99
C GLU A 95 -3.82 -23.80 26.25
N SER A 96 -3.71 -24.96 25.59
CA SER A 96 -2.55 -25.31 24.76
C SER A 96 -2.34 -24.36 23.58
N ALA A 97 -3.35 -23.59 23.16
CA ALA A 97 -3.21 -22.58 22.11
C ALA A 97 -2.44 -21.33 22.59
N ASN A 98 -2.22 -21.14 23.90
CA ASN A 98 -1.59 -19.93 24.43
C ASN A 98 -0.19 -19.69 23.84
N GLY A 99 0.63 -20.74 23.73
CA GLY A 99 1.96 -20.61 23.13
C GLY A 99 1.92 -20.13 21.67
N LEU A 100 0.92 -20.58 20.90
CA LEU A 100 0.72 -20.14 19.51
C LEU A 100 0.25 -18.69 19.44
N ILE A 101 -0.71 -18.30 20.30
CA ILE A 101 -1.23 -16.93 20.38
C ILE A 101 -0.10 -15.95 20.72
N GLU A 102 0.70 -16.26 21.75
CA GLU A 102 1.81 -15.41 22.17
C GLU A 102 2.91 -15.33 21.10
N TYR A 103 3.24 -16.44 20.43
CA TYR A 103 4.15 -16.43 19.29
C TYR A 103 3.65 -15.50 18.17
N LEU A 104 2.38 -15.61 17.77
CA LEU A 104 1.81 -14.77 16.72
C LEU A 104 1.79 -13.29 17.10
N LYS A 105 1.48 -12.96 18.36
CA LYS A 105 1.55 -11.58 18.88
C LYS A 105 2.97 -11.02 18.82
N GLN A 106 3.95 -11.81 19.25
CA GLN A 106 5.36 -11.42 19.18
C GLN A 106 5.79 -11.21 17.72
N PHE A 107 5.51 -12.18 16.85
CA PHE A 107 5.79 -12.09 15.41
C PHE A 107 5.21 -10.83 14.77
N ARG A 108 3.96 -10.49 15.11
CA ARG A 108 3.35 -9.22 14.68
C ARG A 108 4.15 -8.02 15.16
N SER A 109 4.51 -7.98 16.44
CA SER A 109 5.21 -6.82 17.02
C SER A 109 6.59 -6.59 16.39
N GLU A 110 7.31 -7.67 16.06
CA GLU A 110 8.61 -7.61 15.38
C GLU A 110 8.46 -7.06 13.95
N HIS A 111 7.44 -7.49 13.21
CA HIS A 111 7.22 -7.08 11.82
C HIS A 111 6.46 -5.76 11.65
N VAL A 112 5.80 -5.23 12.68
CA VAL A 112 5.33 -3.83 12.68
C VAL A 112 6.51 -2.86 12.60
N SER A 113 7.67 -3.23 13.17
CA SER A 113 8.88 -2.40 13.06
C SER A 113 9.37 -2.30 11.61
N ASP A 114 9.30 -3.38 10.85
CA ASP A 114 9.66 -3.41 9.42
C ASP A 114 8.79 -2.45 8.60
N SER A 115 7.48 -2.37 8.90
CA SER A 115 6.58 -1.42 8.24
C SER A 115 6.97 0.04 8.51
N ASN A 116 7.39 0.36 9.73
CA ASN A 116 7.88 1.69 10.08
C ASN A 116 9.20 2.03 9.37
N GLU A 117 10.11 1.06 9.23
CA GLU A 117 11.34 1.24 8.47
C GLU A 117 11.06 1.43 6.98
N VAL A 118 10.16 0.64 6.41
CA VAL A 118 9.70 0.79 5.01
C VAL A 118 9.13 2.20 4.79
N THR A 119 8.29 2.69 5.70
CA THR A 119 7.70 4.04 5.60
C THR A 119 8.79 5.12 5.67
N LYS A 120 9.76 4.99 6.59
CA LYS A 120 10.90 5.91 6.69
C LYS A 120 11.77 5.88 5.43
N LEU A 121 11.98 4.71 4.83
CA LEU A 121 12.72 4.55 3.59
C LEU A 121 11.97 5.19 2.42
N GLN A 122 10.65 5.02 2.32
CA GLN A 122 9.82 5.68 1.31
C GLN A 122 9.94 7.21 1.40
N THR A 123 9.80 7.79 2.59
CA THR A 123 9.96 9.25 2.76
C THR A 123 11.38 9.72 2.39
N LYS A 124 12.42 8.94 2.68
CA LYS A 124 13.79 9.25 2.25
C LYS A 124 13.93 9.22 0.73
N ILE A 125 13.32 8.25 0.06
CA ILE A 125 13.32 8.13 -1.40
C ILE A 125 12.62 9.34 -2.03
N GLU A 126 11.42 9.70 -1.59
CA GLU A 126 10.67 10.87 -2.09
C GLU A 126 11.48 12.17 -1.96
N LYS A 127 12.19 12.34 -0.83
CA LYS A 127 13.08 13.50 -0.61
C LYS A 127 14.27 13.49 -1.57
N LEU A 128 14.87 12.33 -1.81
CA LEU A 128 15.98 12.18 -2.75
C LEU A 128 15.53 12.47 -4.19
N GLU A 129 14.36 11.97 -4.59
CA GLU A 129 13.77 12.24 -5.91
C GLU A 129 13.50 13.73 -6.12
N THR A 130 12.94 14.41 -5.12
CA THR A 130 12.71 15.86 -5.15
C THR A 130 14.02 16.63 -5.33
N ASN A 131 15.07 16.24 -4.59
CA ASN A 131 16.38 16.88 -4.72
C ASN A 131 17.02 16.61 -6.09
N LEU A 132 16.87 15.40 -6.63
CA LEU A 132 17.39 15.03 -7.93
C LEU A 132 16.72 15.85 -9.05
N GLN A 133 15.41 16.11 -8.93
CA GLN A 133 14.69 16.97 -9.86
C GLN A 133 15.21 18.41 -9.81
N LYS A 134 15.44 18.98 -8.63
CA LYS A 134 16.04 20.33 -8.48
C LYS A 134 17.40 20.43 -9.15
N ILE A 135 18.30 19.46 -8.89
CA ILE A 135 19.63 19.43 -9.51
C ILE A 135 19.54 19.33 -11.03
N LYS A 136 18.57 18.58 -11.54
CA LYS A 136 18.33 18.44 -12.99
C LYS A 136 17.90 19.76 -13.61
N ASP A 137 17.02 20.50 -12.94
CA ASP A 137 16.53 21.80 -13.40
C ASP A 137 17.66 22.85 -13.38
N GLU A 138 18.45 22.89 -12.29
CA GLU A 138 19.64 23.75 -12.17
C GLU A 138 20.67 23.44 -13.27
N ASN A 139 20.95 22.16 -13.52
CA ASN A 139 21.85 21.75 -14.60
C ASN A 139 21.35 22.19 -15.98
N HIS A 140 20.03 22.13 -16.21
CA HIS A 140 19.44 22.62 -17.46
C HIS A 140 19.64 24.13 -17.60
N GLN A 141 19.42 24.88 -16.53
CA GLN A 141 19.64 26.33 -16.51
C GLN A 141 21.11 26.67 -16.80
N TYR A 142 22.07 26.05 -16.10
CA TYR A 142 23.49 26.31 -16.34
C TYR A 142 23.92 25.97 -17.77
N LYS A 143 23.38 24.88 -18.35
CA LYS A 143 23.65 24.52 -19.74
C LYS A 143 23.17 25.60 -20.72
N ASN A 144 22.01 26.20 -20.46
CA ASN A 144 21.48 27.30 -21.27
C ASN A 144 22.33 28.57 -21.13
N GLU A 145 22.75 28.92 -19.92
CA GLU A 145 23.63 30.07 -19.65
C GLU A 145 24.99 29.92 -20.34
N ILE A 146 25.62 28.74 -20.24
CA ILE A 146 26.88 28.42 -20.94
C ILE A 146 26.71 28.59 -22.46
N SER A 147 25.61 28.08 -23.01
CA SER A 147 25.32 28.18 -24.44
C SER A 147 25.15 29.64 -24.89
N SER A 148 24.51 30.48 -24.07
CA SER A 148 24.35 31.91 -24.33
C SER A 148 25.70 32.64 -24.31
N LYS A 149 26.48 32.47 -23.23
CA LYS A 149 27.81 33.08 -23.10
C LYS A 149 28.76 32.65 -24.21
N ASN A 150 28.66 31.40 -24.67
CA ASN A 150 29.49 30.91 -25.77
C ASN A 150 29.16 31.63 -27.09
N LYS A 151 27.87 31.92 -27.36
CA LYS A 151 27.48 32.72 -28.53
C LYS A 151 28.02 34.15 -28.45
N GLU A 152 27.92 34.78 -27.28
CA GLU A 152 28.48 36.10 -27.02
C GLU A 152 29.99 36.13 -27.23
N ASN A 153 30.70 35.12 -26.72
CA ASN A 153 32.15 35.00 -26.88
C ASN A 153 32.55 34.81 -28.36
N ILE A 154 31.81 34.01 -29.13
CA ILE A 154 32.00 33.89 -30.58
C ILE A 154 31.81 35.24 -31.29
N GLN A 155 30.80 36.03 -30.91
CA GLN A 155 30.57 37.35 -31.48
C GLN A 155 31.70 38.33 -31.14
N LEU A 156 32.13 38.37 -29.88
CA LEU A 156 33.25 39.19 -29.43
C LEU A 156 34.55 38.83 -30.17
N ASN A 157 34.86 37.55 -30.33
CA ASN A 157 36.04 37.11 -31.07
C ASN A 157 36.00 37.54 -32.54
N ARG A 158 34.83 37.51 -33.19
CA ARG A 158 34.69 38.06 -34.56
C ARG A 158 34.97 39.56 -34.59
N SER A 159 34.47 40.31 -33.62
CA SER A 159 34.75 41.75 -33.53
C SER A 159 36.24 42.03 -33.28
N ILE A 160 36.88 41.29 -32.39
CA ILE A 160 38.33 41.39 -32.14
C ILE A 160 39.13 41.14 -33.42
N ASN A 161 38.78 40.09 -34.17
CA ASN A 161 39.47 39.78 -35.43
C ASN A 161 39.32 40.93 -36.46
N LYS A 162 38.12 41.52 -36.58
CA LYS A 162 37.90 42.71 -37.43
C LYS A 162 38.77 43.89 -37.00
N PHE A 163 38.89 44.16 -35.70
CA PHE A 163 39.77 45.23 -35.20
C PHE A 163 41.24 44.96 -35.49
N GLN A 164 41.69 43.71 -35.36
CA GLN A 164 43.07 43.33 -35.72
C GLN A 164 43.37 43.57 -37.20
N GLU A 165 42.43 43.29 -38.09
CA GLU A 165 42.55 43.58 -39.53
C GLU A 165 42.66 45.09 -39.79
N ILE A 166 41.84 45.91 -39.13
CA ILE A 166 41.94 47.38 -39.19
C ILE A 166 43.33 47.85 -38.77
N THR A 167 43.85 47.36 -37.63
CA THR A 167 45.18 47.76 -37.15
C THR A 167 46.29 47.37 -38.14
N LYS A 168 46.18 46.21 -38.81
CA LYS A 168 47.14 45.82 -39.85
C LYS A 168 47.10 46.78 -41.03
N LEU A 169 45.91 47.11 -41.52
CA LEU A 169 45.71 48.01 -42.66
C LEU A 169 46.18 49.44 -42.37
N LEU A 170 45.99 49.95 -41.14
CA LEU A 170 46.47 51.28 -40.73
C LEU A 170 48.01 51.41 -40.77
N ASN A 171 48.73 50.29 -40.66
CA ASN A 171 50.20 50.27 -40.71
C ASN A 171 50.73 50.07 -42.15
N THR A 172 49.86 50.10 -43.16
CA THR A 172 50.20 49.91 -44.57
C THR A 172 49.64 51.05 -45.41
N ASP A 173 50.37 51.50 -46.44
CA ASP A 173 49.86 52.47 -47.43
C ASP A 173 49.03 51.78 -48.57
N ASP A 174 48.43 50.62 -48.30
CA ASP A 174 47.66 49.84 -49.28
C ASP A 174 46.18 50.28 -49.31
N PHE A 175 45.91 51.31 -50.12
CA PHE A 175 44.58 51.87 -50.29
C PHE A 175 43.56 50.86 -50.85
N GLU A 176 43.98 49.95 -51.75
CA GLU A 176 43.06 49.00 -52.38
C GLU A 176 42.57 47.96 -51.36
N SER A 177 43.46 47.43 -50.54
CA SER A 177 43.10 46.52 -49.44
C SER A 177 42.22 47.21 -48.39
N ALA A 178 42.52 48.46 -48.03
CA ALA A 178 41.69 49.23 -47.09
C ALA A 178 40.28 49.51 -47.64
N TYR A 179 40.18 49.90 -48.91
CA TYR A 179 38.90 50.14 -49.57
C TYR A 179 38.05 48.87 -49.66
N LYS A 180 38.65 47.72 -50.02
CA LYS A 180 37.95 46.43 -50.10
C LYS A 180 37.40 45.99 -48.74
N PHE A 181 38.20 46.10 -47.68
CA PHE A 181 37.77 45.78 -46.32
C PHE A 181 36.59 46.66 -45.85
N LEU A 182 36.67 47.98 -46.06
CA LEU A 182 35.57 48.89 -45.71
C LEU A 182 34.29 48.60 -46.51
N LYS A 183 34.43 48.22 -47.78
CA LYS A 183 33.29 47.79 -48.62
C LYS A 183 32.65 46.52 -48.06
N GLU A 184 33.44 45.52 -47.67
CA GLU A 184 32.94 44.29 -47.04
C GLU A 184 32.25 44.55 -45.70
N LEU A 185 32.67 45.55 -44.92
CA LEU A 185 31.97 45.96 -43.70
C LEU A 185 30.64 46.68 -43.94
N SER A 186 30.45 47.27 -45.12
CA SER A 186 29.23 48.01 -45.48
C SER A 186 28.11 47.12 -46.04
N THR A 187 28.36 45.82 -46.15
CA THR A 187 27.42 44.81 -46.69
C THR A 187 26.93 43.90 -45.58
#